data_AF-A0A1J6I1X8-F1
#
_entry.id   AF-A0A1J6I1X8-F1
#
_cell.length_a   1.000
_cell.length_b   1.000
_cell.length_c   1.000
_cell.angle_alpha   90.00
_cell.angle_beta   90.00
_cell.angle_gamma   90.00
#
_symmetry.space_group_name_H-M   'P 1'
#
loop_
_entity.id
_entity.type
_entity.pdbx_description
1 polymer ?
#
loop_
_entity_poly.entity_id
_entity_poly.type
_entity_poly.pdbx_seq_one_letter_code
_entity_poly.pdbx_strand_id
1 'polypeptide(L)'
;MASSSSRSPCFQCKDSTSANFRNGWRLRSGKFAQLCHLCASVYEAERFCETFHRRDDGWRDCESCGKLVHCGCIVSFDAYLLLDFGGIMCMECSKKNFILARNHCLSHESQVPTGESRLVPSSLVTFYRIEPGKKLVMGLRKSSAGSTTS
;
A
#
# COMPACT_ATOMS: atom_id res chain seq x y z
N MET A 1 -46.07 6.47 -8.51
CA MET A 1 -45.38 6.14 -7.25
C MET A 1 -43.96 6.67 -7.35
N ALA A 2 -43.59 7.68 -6.56
CA ALA A 2 -42.23 8.17 -6.52
C ALA A 2 -41.38 7.13 -5.77
N SER A 3 -40.42 6.51 -6.45
CA SER A 3 -39.40 5.68 -5.82
C SER A 3 -38.62 6.56 -4.86
N SER A 4 -38.92 6.45 -3.56
CA SER A 4 -38.12 7.05 -2.51
C SER A 4 -36.74 6.41 -2.57
N SER A 5 -35.81 7.04 -3.28
CA SER A 5 -34.41 6.67 -3.26
C SER A 5 -33.92 7.01 -1.86
N SER A 6 -33.95 6.04 -0.95
CA SER A 6 -33.43 6.19 0.40
C SER A 6 -31.97 6.61 0.27
N ARG A 7 -31.67 7.89 0.51
CA ARG A 7 -30.30 8.40 0.53
C ARG A 7 -29.56 7.65 1.63
N SER A 8 -28.46 6.99 1.28
CA SER A 8 -27.66 6.27 2.25
C SER A 8 -27.06 7.25 3.27
N PRO A 9 -27.13 6.95 4.58
CA PRO A 9 -26.51 7.78 5.62
C PRO A 9 -25.00 7.87 5.45
N CYS A 10 -24.39 8.83 6.13
CA CYS A 10 -22.94 8.91 6.27
C CYS A 10 -22.39 7.59 6.80
N PHE A 11 -21.37 7.05 6.15
CA PHE A 11 -20.76 5.79 6.53
C PHE A 11 -20.24 5.82 7.97
N GLN A 12 -19.69 6.96 8.41
CA GLN A 12 -19.07 7.11 9.72
C GLN A 12 -20.06 7.52 10.81
N CYS A 13 -20.59 8.75 10.75
CA CYS A 13 -21.44 9.29 11.81
C CYS A 13 -22.92 8.89 11.70
N LYS A 14 -23.30 8.16 10.65
CA LYS A 14 -24.68 7.73 10.37
C LYS A 14 -25.68 8.87 10.12
N ASP A 15 -25.21 10.11 10.04
CA ASP A 15 -26.04 11.27 9.71
C ASP A 15 -26.60 11.16 8.28
N SER A 16 -27.93 11.30 8.15
CA SER A 16 -28.67 11.30 6.89
C SER A 16 -29.15 12.69 6.47
N THR A 17 -28.98 13.70 7.34
CA THR A 17 -29.49 15.07 7.13
C THR A 17 -28.62 15.88 6.17
N SER A 18 -27.38 15.43 5.95
CA SER A 18 -26.45 16.09 5.04
C SER A 18 -27.02 16.12 3.61
N ALA A 19 -27.14 17.32 3.05
CA ALA A 19 -27.66 17.50 1.69
C ALA A 19 -26.69 16.98 0.61
N ASN A 20 -25.37 17.05 0.89
CA ASN A 20 -24.29 16.79 -0.05
C ASN A 20 -23.30 15.78 0.53
N PHE A 21 -23.37 14.55 0.02
CA PHE A 21 -22.39 13.51 0.32
C PHE A 21 -21.22 13.54 -0.65
N ARG A 22 -20.05 13.16 -0.16
CA ARG A 22 -18.84 12.95 -0.96
C ARG A 22 -18.43 11.47 -0.91
N ASN A 23 -17.73 11.04 -1.94
CA ASN A 23 -17.17 9.69 -2.01
C ASN A 23 -15.92 9.60 -1.11
N GLY A 24 -15.90 8.59 -0.23
CA GLY A 24 -14.74 8.14 0.51
C GLY A 24 -14.02 7.00 -0.19
N TRP A 25 -13.49 6.05 0.59
CA TRP A 25 -12.82 4.85 0.09
C TRP A 25 -13.78 3.91 -0.65
N ARG A 26 -13.19 3.00 -1.44
CA ARG A 26 -13.94 1.97 -2.17
C ARG A 26 -14.29 0.81 -1.25
N LEU A 27 -15.56 0.45 -1.22
CA LEU A 27 -16.07 -0.71 -0.49
C LEU A 27 -15.80 -2.00 -1.27
N ARG A 28 -15.86 -3.16 -0.58
CA ARG A 28 -15.78 -4.48 -1.23
C ARG A 28 -16.86 -4.73 -2.29
N SER A 29 -17.99 -4.04 -2.19
CA SER A 29 -19.06 -4.06 -3.20
C SER A 29 -18.70 -3.31 -4.50
N GLY A 30 -17.55 -2.64 -4.54
CA GLY A 30 -17.11 -1.80 -5.65
C GLY A 30 -17.66 -0.37 -5.61
N LYS A 31 -18.67 -0.09 -4.78
CA LYS A 31 -19.23 1.26 -4.54
C LYS A 31 -18.31 2.10 -3.65
N PHE A 32 -18.53 3.41 -3.60
CA PHE A 32 -17.85 4.31 -2.67
C PHE A 32 -18.61 4.46 -1.36
N ALA A 33 -17.88 4.55 -0.25
CA ALA A 33 -18.45 4.98 1.02
C ALA A 33 -18.99 6.41 0.88
N GLN A 34 -20.24 6.66 1.29
CA GLN A 34 -20.81 8.01 1.28
C GLN A 34 -20.47 8.70 2.60
N LEU A 35 -19.83 9.86 2.54
CA LEU A 35 -19.42 10.64 3.71
C LEU A 35 -20.10 12.01 3.71
N CYS A 36 -20.59 12.44 4.88
CA CYS A 36 -21.02 13.84 5.05
C CYS A 36 -19.81 14.78 4.93
N HIS A 37 -20.07 16.08 4.77
CA HIS A 37 -19.00 17.08 4.59
C HIS A 37 -17.87 16.99 5.63
N LEU A 38 -18.19 16.85 6.92
CA LEU A 38 -17.19 16.79 7.99
C LEU A 38 -16.36 15.51 7.94
N CYS A 39 -17.00 14.34 7.77
CA CYS A 39 -16.28 13.07 7.67
C CYS A 39 -15.41 13.00 6.40
N ALA A 40 -15.92 13.55 5.29
CA ALA A 40 -15.18 13.65 4.04
C ALA A 40 -13.94 14.55 4.19
N SER A 41 -14.06 15.70 4.85
CA SER A 41 -12.92 16.59 5.08
C SER A 41 -11.81 15.91 5.88
N VAL A 42 -12.15 15.11 6.90
CA VAL A 42 -11.17 14.33 7.66
C VAL A 42 -10.52 13.23 6.80
N TYR A 43 -11.30 12.59 5.92
CA TYR A 43 -10.79 11.60 4.96
C TYR A 43 -9.82 12.21 3.94
N GLU A 44 -10.20 13.33 3.33
CA GLU A 44 -9.36 14.07 2.36
C GLU A 44 -8.06 14.58 2.98
N ALA A 45 -8.04 14.81 4.29
CA ALA A 45 -6.84 15.18 5.03
C ALA A 45 -5.95 13.98 5.44
N GLU A 46 -6.28 12.75 5.03
CA GLU A 46 -5.59 11.50 5.39
C GLU A 46 -5.55 11.21 6.90
N ARG A 47 -6.49 11.78 7.67
CA ARG A 47 -6.54 11.67 9.15
C ARG A 47 -7.71 10.85 9.66
N PHE A 48 -8.37 10.11 8.77
CA PHE A 48 -9.60 9.39 9.10
C PHE A 48 -9.39 8.37 10.23
N CYS A 49 -8.41 7.48 10.09
CA CYS A 49 -8.14 6.46 11.11
C CYS A 49 -7.67 7.11 12.42
N GLU A 50 -6.82 8.15 12.36
CA GLU A 50 -6.35 8.84 13.56
C GLU A 50 -7.49 9.52 14.35
N THR A 51 -8.53 9.94 13.64
CA THR A 51 -9.68 10.64 14.22
C THR A 51 -10.72 9.65 14.75
N PHE A 52 -11.05 8.62 13.97
CA PHE A 52 -12.19 7.76 14.23
C PHE A 52 -11.85 6.37 14.74
N HIS A 53 -10.63 5.88 14.50
CA HIS A 53 -10.15 4.54 14.84
C HIS A 53 -8.96 4.56 15.82
N ARG A 54 -8.72 5.67 16.51
CA ARG A 54 -7.55 5.85 17.41
C ARG A 54 -7.43 4.77 18.50
N ARG A 55 -8.55 4.20 18.91
CA ARG A 55 -8.63 3.19 19.98
C ARG A 55 -8.78 1.77 19.45
N ASP A 56 -8.81 1.61 18.13
CA ASP A 56 -8.86 0.30 17.50
C ASP A 56 -7.48 -0.36 17.61
N ASP A 57 -7.42 -1.66 17.32
CA ASP A 57 -6.18 -2.41 17.24
C ASP A 57 -5.49 -2.19 15.87
N GLY A 58 -4.45 -2.96 15.57
CA GLY A 58 -3.82 -2.94 14.24
C GLY A 58 -2.95 -1.71 13.92
N TRP A 59 -2.75 -0.79 14.86
CA TRP A 59 -1.81 0.33 14.68
C TRP A 59 -0.35 -0.15 14.70
N ARG A 60 0.42 0.29 13.71
CA ARG A 60 1.85 0.00 13.58
C ARG A 60 2.62 1.27 13.22
N ASP A 61 3.86 1.35 13.66
CA ASP A 61 4.80 2.40 13.30
C ASP A 61 5.44 2.15 11.93
N CYS A 62 5.62 3.23 11.16
CA CYS A 62 6.41 3.20 9.94
C CYS A 62 7.89 3.00 10.30
N GLU A 63 8.51 1.97 9.74
CA GLU A 63 9.91 1.61 10.01
C GLU A 63 10.91 2.75 9.70
N SER A 64 10.54 3.70 8.83
CA SER A 64 11.41 4.80 8.42
C SER A 64 11.24 6.09 9.23
N CYS A 65 10.03 6.40 9.71
CA CYS A 65 9.76 7.71 10.33
C CYS A 65 8.94 7.65 11.63
N GLY A 66 8.54 6.45 12.06
CA GLY A 66 7.73 6.25 13.26
C GLY A 66 6.27 6.72 13.16
N LYS A 67 5.83 7.24 12.00
CA LYS A 67 4.42 7.61 11.79
C LYS A 67 3.53 6.40 12.04
N LEU A 68 2.51 6.56 12.88
CA LEU A 68 1.51 5.52 13.14
C LEU A 68 0.60 5.35 11.93
N VAL A 69 0.38 4.10 11.53
CA VAL A 69 -0.52 3.69 10.46
C VAL A 69 -1.43 2.60 10.98
N HIS A 70 -2.73 2.77 10.78
CA HIS A 70 -3.72 1.75 11.13
C HIS A 70 -3.72 0.66 10.07
N CYS A 71 -3.15 -0.50 10.35
CA CYS A 71 -3.15 -1.64 9.43
C CYS A 71 -4.46 -2.43 9.52
N GLY A 72 -4.80 -3.19 8.47
CA GLY A 72 -6.02 -4.01 8.46
C GLY A 72 -7.34 -3.24 8.29
N CYS A 73 -7.28 -1.91 8.19
CA CYS A 73 -8.42 -1.06 7.90
C CYS A 73 -8.50 -0.75 6.40
N ILE A 74 -9.66 -0.92 5.78
CA ILE A 74 -9.85 -0.63 4.35
C ILE A 74 -9.64 0.87 4.02
N VAL A 75 -9.83 1.74 5.00
CA VAL A 75 -9.65 3.19 4.85
C VAL A 75 -8.20 3.58 4.62
N SER A 76 -7.27 2.83 5.21
CA SER A 76 -5.82 3.03 5.14
C SER A 76 -5.14 2.03 4.20
N PHE A 77 -5.93 1.34 3.35
CA PHE A 77 -5.42 0.29 2.46
C PHE A 77 -4.28 0.76 1.56
N ASP A 78 -4.32 2.01 1.10
CA ASP A 78 -3.32 2.65 0.26
C ASP A 78 -2.44 3.66 1.02
N ALA A 79 -2.39 3.58 2.35
CA ALA A 79 -1.59 4.48 3.19
C ALA A 79 -0.19 3.91 3.54
N TYR A 80 0.08 2.64 3.22
CA TYR A 80 1.37 1.99 3.50
C TYR A 80 1.69 0.83 2.55
N LEU A 81 2.95 0.40 2.59
CA LEU A 81 3.46 -0.83 2.00
C LEU A 81 3.84 -1.82 3.10
N LEU A 82 3.60 -3.11 2.85
CA LEU A 82 4.17 -4.20 3.62
C LEU A 82 5.62 -4.44 3.15
N LEU A 83 6.51 -4.70 4.10
CA LEU A 83 7.92 -4.97 3.82
C LEU A 83 8.20 -6.48 3.91
N ASP A 84 9.07 -6.99 3.04
CA ASP A 84 9.38 -8.43 2.93
C ASP A 84 10.06 -8.99 4.19
N PHE A 85 10.79 -8.15 4.93
CA PHE A 85 11.43 -8.49 6.20
C PHE A 85 10.51 -8.26 7.43
N GLY A 86 9.22 -8.02 7.19
CA GLY A 86 8.27 -7.60 8.21
C GLY A 86 8.30 -6.09 8.44
N GLY A 87 7.26 -5.58 9.11
CA GLY A 87 7.07 -4.14 9.29
C GLY A 87 6.23 -3.49 8.19
N ILE A 88 6.06 -2.17 8.28
CA ILE A 88 5.35 -1.36 7.28
C ILE A 88 6.11 -0.07 6.97
N MET A 89 5.95 0.44 5.75
CA MET A 89 6.46 1.76 5.36
C MET A 89 5.29 2.63 4.91
N CYS A 90 5.13 3.81 5.50
CA CYS A 90 4.10 4.76 5.07
C CYS A 90 4.36 5.23 3.63
N MET A 91 3.30 5.63 2.93
CA MET A 91 3.42 5.97 1.50
C MET A 91 4.26 7.22 1.23
N GLU A 92 4.39 8.14 2.19
CA GLU A 92 5.28 9.29 2.03
C GLU A 92 6.75 8.86 2.10
N CYS A 93 7.08 7.90 2.97
CA CYS A 93 8.41 7.31 3.03
C CYS A 93 8.69 6.46 1.80
N SER A 94 7.73 5.65 1.33
CA SER A 94 7.94 4.79 0.17
C SER A 94 8.25 5.58 -1.11
N LYS A 95 7.59 6.73 -1.31
CA LYS A 95 7.85 7.65 -2.42
C LYS A 95 9.26 8.26 -2.37
N LYS A 96 9.80 8.51 -1.18
CA LYS A 96 11.15 9.08 -0.98
C LYS A 96 12.24 8.01 -1.01
N ASN A 97 11.90 6.79 -0.63
CA ASN A 97 12.84 5.71 -0.33
C ASN A 97 12.74 4.50 -1.28
N PHE A 98 12.49 4.71 -2.57
CA PHE A 98 12.59 3.61 -3.56
C PHE A 98 13.97 2.90 -3.52
N ILE A 99 14.98 3.55 -2.94
CA ILE A 99 16.33 3.03 -2.70
C ILE A 99 16.49 2.37 -1.30
N LEU A 100 15.76 2.76 -0.26
CA LEU A 100 15.96 2.21 1.10
C LEU A 100 15.37 0.80 1.27
N ALA A 101 14.23 0.51 0.64
CA ALA A 101 13.69 -0.86 0.57
C ALA A 101 14.69 -1.82 -0.10
N ARG A 102 15.46 -1.31 -1.08
CA ARG A 102 16.57 -2.04 -1.72
C ARG A 102 17.76 -2.20 -0.78
N ASN A 103 18.15 -1.14 -0.06
CA ASN A 103 19.32 -1.16 0.82
C ASN A 103 19.11 -2.03 2.08
N HIS A 104 17.89 -2.15 2.60
CA HIS A 104 17.61 -3.00 3.76
C HIS A 104 17.61 -4.51 3.44
N CYS A 105 17.27 -4.91 2.20
CA CYS A 105 17.54 -6.28 1.72
C CYS A 105 19.04 -6.52 1.48
N LEU A 106 19.77 -5.52 0.98
CA LEU A 106 21.21 -5.64 0.70
C LEU A 106 22.08 -5.64 1.97
N SER A 107 21.65 -4.98 3.04
CA SER A 107 22.41 -4.97 4.30
C SER A 107 22.34 -6.29 5.08
N HIS A 108 21.31 -7.12 4.85
CA HIS A 108 21.22 -8.46 5.42
C HIS A 108 22.01 -9.52 4.62
N GLU A 109 22.48 -9.21 3.40
CA GLU A 109 23.37 -10.09 2.61
C GLU A 109 24.86 -9.90 2.95
N SER A 110 25.20 -9.09 3.96
CA SER A 110 26.60 -8.82 4.33
C SER A 110 27.21 -9.85 5.30
N GLN A 111 26.50 -10.92 5.64
CA GLN A 111 26.98 -11.99 6.54
C GLN A 111 26.66 -13.39 6.00
N VAL A 112 27.29 -13.78 4.88
CA VAL A 112 27.46 -15.19 4.54
C VAL A 112 28.96 -15.47 4.41
N PRO A 113 29.54 -16.42 5.19
CA PRO A 113 30.94 -16.80 5.04
C PRO A 113 31.15 -17.50 3.70
N THR A 114 32.18 -17.04 3.00
CA THR A 114 32.90 -17.68 1.88
C THR A 114 32.53 -19.13 1.59
N GLY A 115 31.76 -19.31 0.50
CA GLY A 115 31.49 -20.58 -0.15
C GLY A 115 31.14 -20.32 -1.61
N GLU A 116 32.06 -20.65 -2.49
CA GLU A 116 32.12 -20.31 -3.91
C GLU A 116 30.88 -20.74 -4.72
N SER A 117 30.14 -19.78 -5.26
CA SER A 117 29.37 -19.93 -6.50
C SER A 117 29.10 -18.56 -7.11
N ARG A 118 29.79 -18.27 -8.21
CA ARG A 118 29.66 -17.04 -9.02
C ARG A 118 28.23 -16.93 -9.59
N LEU A 119 27.35 -16.20 -8.90
CA LEU A 119 26.14 -15.66 -9.50
C LEU A 119 26.45 -14.27 -10.08
N VAL A 120 26.30 -14.14 -11.39
CA VAL A 120 26.59 -12.92 -12.13
C VAL A 120 25.56 -11.84 -11.76
N PRO A 121 25.95 -10.57 -11.51
CA PRO A 121 25.07 -9.48 -11.04
C PRO A 121 23.89 -9.06 -11.93
N SER A 122 23.57 -9.83 -12.98
CA SER A 122 22.65 -9.44 -14.05
C SER A 122 21.33 -10.22 -14.06
N SER A 123 21.06 -11.08 -13.08
CA SER A 123 19.79 -11.80 -12.96
C SER A 123 18.66 -10.93 -12.36
N LEU A 124 18.38 -9.78 -12.97
CA LEU A 124 17.20 -8.98 -12.66
C LEU A 124 15.93 -9.68 -13.17
N VAL A 125 15.03 -10.12 -12.28
CA VAL A 125 13.68 -10.53 -12.70
C VAL A 125 12.99 -9.30 -13.28
N THR A 126 12.85 -9.26 -14.60
CA THR A 126 12.43 -8.05 -15.31
C THR A 126 10.93 -7.91 -15.45
N PHE A 127 10.17 -8.98 -15.19
CA PHE A 127 8.72 -8.95 -15.05
C PHE A 127 8.23 -10.19 -14.31
N TYR A 128 7.11 -10.03 -13.60
CA TYR A 128 6.33 -11.15 -13.07
C TYR A 128 4.89 -11.04 -13.58
N ARG A 129 4.26 -12.18 -13.84
CA ARG A 129 2.84 -12.29 -14.17
C ARG A 129 2.22 -13.38 -13.30
N ILE A 130 1.04 -13.10 -12.75
CA ILE A 130 0.24 -14.09 -12.03
C ILE A 130 -0.84 -14.59 -12.98
N GLU A 131 -0.86 -15.88 -13.24
CA GLU A 131 -1.88 -16.51 -14.08
C GLU A 131 -3.19 -16.77 -13.30
N PRO A 132 -4.33 -16.97 -13.99
CA PRO A 132 -5.64 -17.20 -13.37
C PRO A 132 -5.74 -18.41 -12.41
N GLY A 133 -4.66 -19.19 -12.23
CA GLY A 133 -4.54 -20.26 -11.24
C GLY A 133 -3.63 -19.96 -10.04
N LYS A 134 -3.32 -18.68 -9.76
CA LYS A 134 -2.33 -18.25 -8.73
C LYS A 134 -0.90 -18.75 -8.98
N LYS A 135 -0.59 -19.14 -10.21
CA LYS A 135 0.77 -19.54 -10.59
C LYS A 135 1.59 -18.28 -10.91
N LEU A 136 2.67 -18.09 -10.17
CA LEU A 136 3.63 -17.02 -10.40
C LEU A 136 4.61 -17.43 -11.49
N VAL A 137 4.69 -16.64 -12.56
CA VAL A 137 5.67 -16.81 -13.64
C VAL A 137 6.64 -15.64 -13.61
N MET A 138 7.93 -15.94 -13.51
CA MET A 138 9.01 -14.94 -13.48
C MET A 138 9.85 -15.04 -14.76
N GLY A 139 10.11 -13.90 -15.40
CA GLY A 139 10.88 -13.82 -16.65
C GLY A 139 12.16 -12.98 -16.51
N LEU A 140 13.27 -13.53 -17.02
CA LEU A 140 14.57 -12.87 -17.10
C LEU A 140 14.85 -12.48 -18.55
N ARG A 141 14.86 -11.17 -18.87
CA ARG A 141 15.37 -10.71 -20.18
C ARG A 141 16.87 -10.45 -20.05
N LYS A 142 17.65 -11.14 -20.87
CA LYS A 142 19.11 -10.97 -20.94
C LYS A 142 19.42 -9.73 -21.78
N SER A 143 19.85 -8.64 -21.15
CA SER A 143 20.40 -7.50 -21.88
C SER A 143 21.85 -7.81 -22.23
N SER A 144 22.13 -8.17 -23.49
CA SER A 144 23.50 -8.31 -23.99
C SER A 144 24.12 -6.93 -24.18
N ALA A 145 25.05 -6.53 -23.31
CA ALA A 145 26.01 -5.49 -23.63
C ALA A 145 27.07 -6.10 -24.55
N GLY A 146 27.02 -5.76 -25.84
CA GLY A 146 28.05 -6.14 -26.80
C GLY A 146 29.35 -5.42 -26.48
N SER A 147 30.39 -6.17 -26.18
CA SER A 147 31.76 -5.70 -26.12
C SER A 147 32.34 -5.69 -27.54
N THR A 148 32.50 -4.52 -28.14
CA THR A 148 33.30 -4.35 -29.36
C THR A 148 34.65 -3.79 -28.95
N THR A 149 35.67 -4.65 -28.94
CA THR A 149 37.09 -4.29 -28.88
C THR A 149 37.63 -4.18 -30.29
N SER A 150 38.25 -3.06 -30.65
CA SER A 150 39.52 -2.93 -31.39
C SER A 150 39.87 -1.44 -31.47
#